data_AF-A0A2I0SFD5-F1
#
_entry.id   AF-A0A2I0SFD5-F1
#
_cell.length_a   1.000
_cell.length_b   1.000
_cell.length_c   1.000
_cell.angle_alpha   90.00
_cell.angle_beta   90.00
_cell.angle_gamma   90.00
#
_symmetry.space_group_name_H-M   'P 1'
#
loop_
_entity.id
_entity.type
_entity.pdbx_description
1 polymer ?
#
loop_
_entity_poly.entity_id
_entity_poly.type
_entity_poly.pdbx_seq_one_letter_code
_entity_poly.pdbx_strand_id
1 'polypeptide(L)'
;MGANVKSVRGRVLVGIGVTAALAATAACGGQDTGGSGGGSDPKKPAAKATPTVQEGLKPLTQAQLTKAVITKADVKGYRVDDTPDDEIPEVSVPAKPAACQALADMFLLGTEPDATARVSRSLTSLKQTDGTVLRVGLLAHKESDAKKVVADLRAQSGTCDSYEHTDYQYTGVKPAKAPALGDEAVSYTMTSDIEG
;
A
#
# COMPACT_ATOMS: atom_id res chain seq x y z
N MET A 1 34.01 35.58 33.28
CA MET A 1 33.23 36.76 32.83
C MET A 1 32.34 36.28 31.70
N GLY A 2 31.01 36.32 31.71
CA GLY A 2 30.10 37.37 32.18
C GLY A 2 29.17 37.66 30.99
N ALA A 3 27.91 37.27 31.11
CA ALA A 3 26.90 37.19 30.05
C ALA A 3 26.62 38.49 29.28
N ASN A 4 25.87 38.39 28.17
CA ASN A 4 24.66 39.22 27.99
C ASN A 4 23.73 38.61 26.93
N VAL A 5 22.74 37.87 27.43
CA VAL A 5 21.46 37.59 26.76
C VAL A 5 20.62 38.86 26.85
N LYS A 6 20.07 39.34 25.73
CA LYS A 6 18.92 40.25 25.74
C LYS A 6 17.76 39.64 24.96
N SER A 7 16.85 39.07 25.74
CA SER A 7 15.48 38.78 25.36
C SER A 7 14.71 40.09 25.25
N VAL A 8 13.98 40.31 24.15
CA VAL A 8 12.85 41.24 24.15
C VAL A 8 11.65 40.56 23.51
N ARG A 9 10.58 40.55 24.29
CA ARG A 9 9.26 39.97 24.05
C ARG A 9 8.52 40.81 23.01
N GLY A 10 7.85 40.15 22.07
CA GLY A 10 6.81 40.75 21.25
C GLY A 10 5.61 39.80 21.18
N ARG A 11 4.66 39.96 22.11
CA ARG A 11 3.33 39.33 22.02
C ARG A 11 2.51 40.17 21.05
N VAL A 12 2.07 39.58 19.94
CA VAL A 12 0.95 40.10 19.15
C VAL A 12 -0.05 38.97 18.96
N LEU A 13 -1.14 39.06 19.73
CA LEU A 13 -2.38 38.33 19.47
C LEU A 13 -3.18 39.15 18.46
N VAL A 14 -3.43 38.60 17.28
CA VAL A 14 -4.56 39.02 16.44
C VAL A 14 -5.21 37.74 15.89
N GLY A 15 -6.39 37.45 16.43
CA GLY A 15 -7.28 36.43 15.90
C GLY A 15 -8.12 36.98 14.76
N ILE A 16 -8.34 36.15 13.74
CA ILE A 16 -9.48 36.26 12.83
C ILE A 16 -10.02 34.83 12.67
N GLY A 17 -11.23 34.64 13.20
CA GLY A 17 -11.98 33.40 13.05
C GLY A 17 -12.53 33.28 11.63
N VAL A 18 -12.34 32.12 11.02
CA VAL A 18 -13.07 31.69 9.83
C VAL A 18 -13.99 30.56 10.27
N THR A 19 -15.29 30.84 10.24
CA THR A 19 -16.38 29.89 10.45
C THR A 19 -16.31 28.78 9.41
N ALA A 20 -16.02 27.56 9.83
CA ALA A 20 -16.16 26.36 9.01
C ALA A 20 -17.60 25.85 9.09
N ALA A 21 -18.35 25.95 7.99
CA ALA A 21 -19.58 25.20 7.80
C ALA A 21 -19.25 23.97 6.94
N LEU A 22 -18.94 22.84 7.57
CA LEU A 22 -18.98 21.53 6.93
C LEU A 22 -20.23 20.80 7.40
N ALA A 23 -21.29 20.87 6.60
CA ALA A 23 -22.44 19.98 6.69
C ALA A 23 -22.50 19.14 5.42
N ALA A 24 -22.03 17.89 5.52
CA ALA A 24 -22.43 16.79 4.66
C ALA A 24 -22.09 15.48 5.37
N THR A 25 -22.96 15.07 6.28
CA THR A 25 -22.99 13.70 6.80
C THR A 25 -23.42 12.78 5.66
N ALA A 26 -22.47 12.05 5.07
CA ALA A 26 -22.79 10.85 4.31
C ALA A 26 -23.27 9.79 5.31
N ALA A 27 -24.59 9.62 5.39
CA ALA A 27 -25.21 8.54 6.13
C ALA A 27 -24.94 7.21 5.39
N CYS A 28 -23.95 6.48 5.87
CA CYS A 28 -23.80 5.05 5.63
C CYS A 28 -24.39 4.33 6.85
N GLY A 29 -25.52 3.65 6.69
CA GLY A 29 -26.18 2.89 7.76
C GLY A 29 -27.70 2.83 7.56
N GLY A 30 -28.18 1.70 7.02
CA GLY A 30 -29.61 1.46 6.78
C GLY A 30 -30.39 1.16 8.05
N GLN A 31 -31.73 1.17 7.93
CA GLN A 31 -32.63 0.33 8.72
C GLN A 31 -34.03 0.36 8.10
N ASP A 32 -34.53 -0.81 7.72
CA ASP A 32 -35.92 -1.08 7.39
C ASP A 32 -36.88 -0.60 8.48
N THR A 33 -37.91 0.17 8.12
CA THR A 33 -39.18 0.18 8.85
C THR A 33 -40.34 0.27 7.86
N GLY A 34 -41.25 -0.70 7.97
CA GLY A 34 -42.40 -0.86 7.09
C GLY A 34 -43.50 0.17 7.30
N GLY A 35 -44.33 0.32 6.27
CA GLY A 35 -45.56 1.11 6.32
C GLY A 35 -46.41 0.85 5.08
N SER A 36 -47.54 0.18 5.29
CA SER A 36 -48.55 -0.18 4.30
C SER A 36 -49.20 1.01 3.59
N GLY A 37 -49.52 0.86 2.31
CA GLY A 37 -50.42 1.76 1.58
C GLY A 37 -50.59 1.33 0.14
N GLY A 38 -51.75 0.74 -0.18
CA GLY A 38 -52.11 0.31 -1.53
C GLY A 38 -52.39 1.46 -2.48
N GLY A 39 -52.16 1.22 -3.77
CA GLY A 39 -52.48 2.15 -4.86
C GLY A 39 -51.79 1.71 -6.15
N SER A 40 -52.55 1.06 -7.03
CA SER A 40 -52.12 0.54 -8.33
C SER A 40 -51.97 1.67 -9.36
N ASP A 41 -50.78 1.83 -9.94
CA ASP A 41 -50.58 2.44 -11.26
C ASP A 41 -49.29 1.88 -11.91
N PRO A 42 -49.28 1.55 -13.22
CA PRO A 42 -48.14 0.90 -13.87
C PRO A 42 -47.05 1.92 -14.21
N LYS A 43 -46.00 1.96 -13.38
CA LYS A 43 -44.83 2.83 -13.60
C LYS A 43 -43.81 2.15 -14.54
N LYS A 44 -43.62 2.77 -15.70
CA LYS A 44 -42.52 2.68 -16.68
C LYS A 44 -41.25 1.97 -16.15
N PRO A 45 -40.63 1.04 -16.93
CA PRO A 45 -39.42 0.36 -16.49
C PRO A 45 -38.34 1.38 -16.13
N ALA A 46 -37.84 1.29 -14.90
CA ALA A 46 -36.69 2.05 -14.46
C ALA A 46 -35.51 1.70 -15.37
N ALA A 47 -34.92 2.71 -15.99
CA ALA A 47 -33.68 2.57 -16.72
C ALA A 47 -32.64 1.95 -15.78
N LYS A 48 -32.15 0.76 -16.14
CA LYS A 48 -31.03 0.11 -15.49
C LYS A 48 -29.89 1.13 -15.48
N ALA A 49 -29.48 1.60 -14.32
CA ALA A 49 -28.30 2.43 -14.20
C ALA A 49 -27.12 1.57 -14.66
N THR A 50 -26.69 1.80 -15.90
CA THR A 50 -25.42 1.29 -16.39
C THR A 50 -24.37 1.82 -15.42
N PRO A 51 -23.51 0.98 -14.84
CA PRO A 51 -22.41 1.48 -14.03
C PRO A 51 -21.61 2.39 -14.95
N THR A 52 -21.55 3.67 -14.60
CA THR A 52 -20.60 4.59 -15.21
C THR A 52 -19.25 3.96 -14.95
N VAL A 53 -18.62 3.42 -16.00
CA VAL A 53 -17.22 3.04 -15.96
C VAL A 53 -16.51 4.31 -15.54
N GLN A 54 -16.09 4.39 -14.27
CA GLN A 54 -15.23 5.47 -13.83
C GLN A 54 -14.01 5.38 -14.75
N GLU A 55 -13.75 6.45 -15.51
CA GLU A 55 -12.48 6.59 -16.21
C GLU A 55 -11.37 6.24 -15.21
N GLY A 56 -10.54 5.28 -15.59
CA GLY A 56 -9.58 4.65 -14.68
C GLY A 56 -8.80 5.72 -13.93
N LEU A 57 -8.87 5.65 -12.60
CA LEU A 57 -8.18 6.61 -11.75
C LEU A 57 -6.71 6.63 -12.14
N LYS A 58 -6.17 7.84 -12.37
CA LYS A 58 -4.76 8.01 -12.69
C LYS A 58 -3.93 7.43 -11.54
N PRO A 59 -2.84 6.69 -11.83
CA PRO A 59 -1.93 6.22 -10.79
C PRO A 59 -1.43 7.37 -9.92
N LEU A 60 -1.26 7.11 -8.63
CA LEU A 60 -0.73 8.09 -7.70
C LEU A 60 0.71 8.48 -8.08
N THR A 61 1.05 9.73 -7.82
CA THR A 61 2.42 10.24 -7.96
C THR A 61 3.29 9.84 -6.78
N GLN A 62 4.61 9.83 -6.94
CA GLN A 62 5.56 9.58 -5.85
C GLN A 62 5.31 10.50 -4.64
N ALA A 63 5.03 11.79 -4.87
CA ALA A 63 4.72 12.73 -3.78
C ALA A 63 3.45 12.38 -3.01
N GLN A 64 2.45 11.77 -3.65
CA GLN A 64 1.26 11.25 -2.97
C GLN A 64 1.59 9.97 -2.19
N LEU A 65 2.41 9.07 -2.76
CA LEU A 65 2.88 7.88 -2.06
C LEU A 65 3.72 8.22 -0.82
N THR A 66 4.63 9.20 -0.90
CA THR A 66 5.44 9.66 0.25
C THR A 66 4.58 10.18 1.40
N LYS A 67 3.42 10.77 1.10
CA LYS A 67 2.47 11.23 2.14
C LYS A 67 1.65 10.09 2.73
N ALA A 68 1.45 9.01 1.99
CA ALA A 68 0.63 7.86 2.39
C ALA A 68 1.44 6.75 3.04
N VAL A 69 2.75 6.67 2.77
CA VAL A 69 3.61 5.61 3.30
C VAL A 69 3.75 5.74 4.80
N ILE A 70 3.94 4.60 5.44
CA ILE A 70 4.09 4.47 6.89
C ILE A 70 5.19 5.39 7.46
N THR A 71 4.93 5.96 8.62
CA THR A 71 5.83 6.84 9.36
C THR A 71 5.99 6.35 10.79
N LYS A 72 6.93 6.94 11.54
CA LYS A 72 7.08 6.64 12.98
C LYS A 72 5.80 6.90 13.80
N ALA A 73 4.90 7.77 13.31
CA ALA A 73 3.67 8.09 14.01
C ALA A 73 2.67 6.92 13.96
N ASP A 74 2.75 6.10 12.92
CA ASP A 74 1.83 4.99 12.66
C ASP A 74 2.22 3.72 13.42
N VAL A 75 3.51 3.55 13.71
CA VAL A 75 4.06 2.33 14.33
C VAL A 75 4.97 2.62 15.52
N LYS A 76 4.44 2.35 16.72
CA LYS A 76 5.21 2.46 17.97
C LYS A 76 6.19 1.30 18.11
N GLY A 77 7.38 1.59 18.64
CA GLY A 77 8.39 0.56 18.93
C GLY A 77 9.26 0.15 17.75
N TYR A 78 9.13 0.84 16.61
CA TYR A 78 9.98 0.65 15.43
C TYR A 78 10.71 1.94 15.09
N ARG A 79 11.94 1.80 14.59
CA ARG A 79 12.57 2.83 13.75
C ARG A 79 11.99 2.69 12.36
N VAL A 80 11.76 3.82 11.68
CA VAL A 80 11.26 3.85 10.30
C VAL A 80 12.21 4.72 9.50
N ASP A 81 12.89 4.12 8.53
CA ASP A 81 13.87 4.77 7.65
C ASP A 81 13.43 4.61 6.18
N ASP A 82 13.93 5.48 5.30
CA ASP A 82 13.81 5.27 3.86
C ASP A 82 14.56 3.98 3.46
N THR A 83 13.99 3.19 2.55
CA THR A 83 14.74 2.09 1.93
C THR A 83 15.77 2.68 0.96
N PRO A 84 17.05 2.30 1.04
CA PRO A 84 18.07 2.75 0.09
C PRO A 84 17.69 2.47 -1.36
N ASP A 85 17.99 3.41 -2.26
CA ASP A 85 17.59 3.31 -3.67
C ASP A 85 18.27 2.15 -4.40
N ASP A 86 19.49 1.78 -3.99
CA ASP A 86 20.26 0.65 -4.52
C ASP A 86 19.70 -0.73 -4.13
N GLU A 87 18.80 -0.80 -3.15
CA GLU A 87 18.11 -2.03 -2.75
C GLU A 87 16.86 -2.32 -3.60
N ILE A 88 16.46 -1.41 -4.50
CA ILE A 88 15.28 -1.57 -5.36
C ILE A 88 15.70 -1.38 -6.82
N PRO A 89 15.72 -2.45 -7.63
CA PRO A 89 16.19 -2.35 -9.02
C PRO A 89 15.30 -1.43 -9.86
N GLU A 90 15.90 -0.79 -10.87
CA GLU A 90 15.15 0.05 -11.83
C GLU A 90 14.32 -0.78 -12.80
N VAL A 91 14.73 -2.03 -13.05
CA VAL A 91 14.10 -2.97 -13.97
C VAL A 91 14.05 -4.36 -13.35
N SER A 92 13.10 -5.18 -13.76
CA SER A 92 13.02 -6.58 -13.35
C SER A 92 14.32 -7.34 -13.65
N VAL A 93 14.78 -8.12 -12.67
CA VAL A 93 15.95 -9.02 -12.81
C VAL A 93 15.43 -10.44 -12.99
N PRO A 94 15.84 -11.18 -14.04
CA PRO A 94 15.29 -12.50 -14.30
C PRO A 94 15.50 -13.52 -13.16
N ALA A 95 14.42 -14.18 -12.76
CA ALA A 95 14.43 -15.33 -11.87
C ALA A 95 14.56 -16.64 -12.65
N LYS A 96 15.13 -17.66 -12.01
CA LYS A 96 15.19 -19.03 -12.56
C LYS A 96 14.49 -20.01 -11.62
N PRO A 97 13.42 -20.69 -12.07
CA PRO A 97 12.76 -20.55 -13.37
C PRO A 97 11.96 -19.25 -13.49
N ALA A 98 11.71 -18.80 -14.73
CA ALA A 98 10.91 -17.60 -15.01
C ALA A 98 9.46 -17.69 -14.49
N ALA A 99 8.98 -18.90 -14.20
CA ALA A 99 7.67 -19.12 -13.57
C ALA A 99 7.57 -18.56 -12.14
N CYS A 100 8.68 -18.09 -11.56
CA CYS A 100 8.75 -17.46 -10.24
C CYS A 100 9.03 -15.95 -10.29
N GLN A 101 9.02 -15.35 -11.49
CA GLN A 101 9.44 -13.96 -11.71
C GLN A 101 8.68 -12.94 -10.84
N ALA A 102 7.35 -13.07 -10.72
CA ALA A 102 6.55 -12.11 -9.98
C ALA A 102 6.92 -12.10 -8.48
N LEU A 103 7.28 -13.26 -7.92
CA LEU A 103 7.74 -13.36 -6.53
C LEU A 103 9.11 -12.70 -6.34
N ALA A 104 10.03 -12.95 -7.29
CA ALA A 104 11.37 -12.37 -7.27
C ALA A 104 11.34 -10.85 -7.42
N ASP A 105 10.53 -10.34 -8.34
CA ASP A 105 10.31 -8.91 -8.55
C ASP A 105 9.77 -8.27 -7.27
N MET A 106 8.68 -8.81 -6.71
CA MET A 106 8.01 -8.21 -5.55
C MET A 106 8.87 -8.26 -4.28
N PHE A 107 9.74 -9.27 -4.13
CA PHE A 107 10.70 -9.31 -3.01
C PHE A 107 11.61 -8.07 -2.98
N LEU A 108 12.00 -7.57 -4.15
CA LEU A 108 12.77 -6.34 -4.28
C LEU A 108 11.90 -5.10 -4.56
N LEU A 109 10.57 -5.18 -4.44
CA LEU A 109 9.64 -4.10 -4.79
C LEU A 109 9.70 -3.65 -6.27
N GLY A 110 10.14 -4.55 -7.15
CA GLY A 110 9.88 -4.50 -8.58
C GLY A 110 8.55 -5.17 -8.94
N THR A 111 8.12 -5.00 -10.19
CA THR A 111 6.86 -5.55 -10.73
C THR A 111 6.89 -5.58 -12.25
N GLU A 112 6.20 -6.53 -12.88
CA GLU A 112 5.93 -6.52 -14.31
C GLU A 112 4.41 -6.60 -14.59
N PRO A 113 3.77 -5.52 -15.09
CA PRO A 113 4.35 -4.26 -15.57
C PRO A 113 4.87 -3.36 -14.46
N ASP A 114 5.84 -2.49 -14.81
CA ASP A 114 6.47 -1.55 -13.87
C ASP A 114 5.48 -0.60 -13.19
N ALA A 115 5.78 -0.28 -11.92
CA ALA A 115 5.10 0.79 -11.21
C ALA A 115 5.48 2.16 -11.79
N THR A 116 4.49 3.01 -11.99
CA THR A 116 4.69 4.39 -12.45
C THR A 116 5.30 5.30 -11.37
N ALA A 117 5.20 4.91 -10.11
CA ALA A 117 5.86 5.52 -8.97
C ALA A 117 5.99 4.50 -7.83
N ARG A 118 7.05 4.61 -7.02
CA ARG A 118 7.27 3.75 -5.86
C ARG A 118 7.85 4.53 -4.68
N VAL A 119 7.48 4.13 -3.45
CA VAL A 119 8.08 4.61 -2.20
C VAL A 119 8.18 3.43 -1.24
N SER A 120 9.30 3.27 -0.55
CA SER A 120 9.51 2.19 0.42
C SER A 120 10.04 2.69 1.76
N ARG A 121 9.72 1.97 2.83
CA ARG A 121 10.24 2.16 4.18
C ARG A 121 10.77 0.85 4.73
N SER A 122 11.90 0.94 5.42
CA SER A 122 12.45 -0.15 6.22
C SER A 122 12.11 0.11 7.69
N LEU A 123 11.63 -0.91 8.40
CA LEU A 123 11.27 -0.85 9.80
C LEU A 123 12.08 -1.86 10.59
N THR A 124 12.77 -1.36 11.62
CA THR A 124 13.57 -2.18 12.53
C THR A 124 13.03 -2.05 13.94
N SER A 125 12.85 -3.18 14.63
CA SER A 125 12.37 -3.16 16.02
C SER A 125 13.35 -2.41 16.92
N LEU A 126 12.83 -1.58 17.83
CA LEU A 126 13.64 -0.93 18.87
C LEU A 126 13.89 -1.84 20.08
N LYS A 127 13.28 -3.04 20.11
CA LYS A 127 13.34 -3.98 21.23
C LYS A 127 13.88 -5.35 20.84
N GLN A 128 13.50 -5.85 19.67
CA GLN A 128 13.97 -7.16 19.19
C GLN A 128 15.35 -7.00 18.56
N THR A 129 16.22 -8.00 18.79
CA THR A 129 17.58 -8.06 18.25
C THR A 129 17.79 -9.33 17.42
N ASP A 130 16.72 -9.93 16.92
CA ASP A 130 16.71 -11.19 16.18
C ASP A 130 16.99 -11.03 14.67
N GLY A 131 17.39 -9.83 14.24
CA GLY A 131 17.66 -9.52 12.84
C GLY A 131 16.41 -9.32 11.99
N THR A 132 15.20 -9.33 12.56
CA THR A 132 13.97 -9.08 11.80
C THR A 132 13.93 -7.66 11.24
N VAL A 133 13.84 -7.55 9.92
CA VAL A 133 13.59 -6.30 9.20
C VAL A 133 12.26 -6.42 8.48
N LEU A 134 11.42 -5.38 8.58
CA LEU A 134 10.20 -5.28 7.79
C LEU A 134 10.42 -4.25 6.69
N ARG A 135 9.95 -4.55 5.48
CA ARG A 135 9.91 -3.60 4.37
C ARG A 135 8.47 -3.35 3.98
N VAL A 136 8.10 -2.08 3.81
CA VAL A 136 6.76 -1.65 3.37
C VAL A 136 6.93 -0.78 2.13
N GLY A 137 6.47 -1.29 0.99
CA GLY A 137 6.45 -0.56 -0.28
C GLY A 137 5.04 -0.14 -0.67
N LEU A 138 4.91 1.07 -1.21
CA LEU A 138 3.74 1.51 -1.98
C LEU A 138 4.14 1.66 -3.44
N LEU A 139 3.42 0.98 -4.33
CA LEU A 139 3.68 0.96 -5.77
C LEU A 139 2.42 1.43 -6.50
N ALA A 140 2.55 2.43 -7.36
CA ALA A 140 1.43 3.00 -8.12
C ALA A 140 1.39 2.45 -9.55
N HIS A 141 0.30 1.80 -9.90
CA HIS A 141 0.04 1.26 -11.23
C HIS A 141 -1.26 1.80 -11.80
N LYS A 142 -1.46 1.64 -13.11
CA LYS A 142 -2.82 1.68 -13.67
C LYS A 142 -3.61 0.51 -13.10
N GLU A 143 -4.93 0.67 -13.00
CA GLU A 143 -5.80 -0.34 -12.38
C GLU A 143 -5.64 -1.73 -13.01
N SER A 144 -5.58 -1.82 -14.34
CA SER A 144 -5.36 -3.08 -15.05
C SER A 144 -4.05 -3.76 -14.68
N ASP A 145 -3.00 -2.95 -14.53
CA ASP A 145 -1.64 -3.43 -14.30
C ASP A 145 -1.50 -3.87 -12.84
N ALA A 146 -2.10 -3.13 -11.89
CA ALA A 146 -2.21 -3.52 -10.49
C ALA A 146 -2.89 -4.89 -10.34
N LYS A 147 -4.03 -5.08 -11.01
CA LYS A 147 -4.78 -6.35 -11.00
C LYS A 147 -3.94 -7.50 -11.56
N LYS A 148 -3.19 -7.26 -12.63
CA LYS A 148 -2.28 -8.25 -13.20
C LYS A 148 -1.16 -8.61 -12.22
N VAL A 149 -0.48 -7.64 -11.62
CA VAL A 149 0.59 -7.88 -10.63
C VAL A 149 0.09 -8.74 -9.47
N VAL A 150 -1.06 -8.40 -8.88
CA VAL A 150 -1.63 -9.16 -7.76
C VAL A 150 -2.06 -10.57 -8.20
N ALA A 151 -2.64 -10.71 -9.40
CA ALA A 151 -3.03 -12.01 -9.95
C ALA A 151 -1.81 -12.91 -10.21
N ASP A 152 -0.73 -12.37 -10.77
CA ASP A 152 0.50 -13.13 -11.05
C ASP A 152 1.17 -13.57 -9.74
N LEU A 153 1.23 -12.70 -8.74
CA LEU A 153 1.72 -13.07 -7.39
C LEU A 153 0.90 -14.20 -6.78
N ARG A 154 -0.43 -14.12 -6.89
CA ARG A 154 -1.33 -15.17 -6.37
C ARG A 154 -1.11 -16.50 -7.09
N ALA A 155 -0.97 -16.47 -8.41
CA ALA A 155 -0.72 -17.66 -9.20
C ALA A 155 0.63 -18.28 -8.86
N GLN A 156 1.70 -17.49 -8.92
CA GLN A 156 3.07 -17.98 -8.75
C GLN A 156 3.38 -18.37 -7.30
N SER A 157 2.81 -17.71 -6.30
CA SER A 157 2.94 -18.18 -4.90
C SER A 157 2.34 -19.57 -4.67
N GLY A 158 1.41 -20.03 -5.52
CA GLY A 158 0.82 -21.37 -5.45
C GLY A 158 1.51 -22.43 -6.29
N THR A 159 2.42 -22.06 -7.20
CA THR A 159 3.06 -23.00 -8.14
C THR A 159 4.58 -22.96 -8.14
N CYS A 160 5.20 -21.88 -7.65
CA CYS A 160 6.63 -21.78 -7.47
C CYS A 160 7.01 -22.39 -6.12
N ASP A 161 7.87 -23.40 -6.11
CA ASP A 161 8.40 -23.99 -4.87
C ASP A 161 9.77 -23.41 -4.49
N SER A 162 10.59 -23.07 -5.49
CA SER A 162 11.95 -22.54 -5.34
C SER A 162 12.41 -21.78 -6.58
N TYR A 163 13.30 -20.80 -6.40
CA TYR A 163 13.92 -20.05 -7.50
C TYR A 163 15.30 -19.50 -7.13
N GLU A 164 16.13 -19.27 -8.13
CA GLU A 164 17.36 -18.47 -8.03
C GLU A 164 17.09 -17.03 -8.46
N HIS A 165 17.64 -16.06 -7.73
CA HIS A 165 17.55 -14.64 -8.08
C HIS A 165 18.68 -13.84 -7.40
N THR A 166 19.36 -12.97 -8.17
CA THR A 166 20.48 -12.13 -7.71
C THR A 166 21.52 -12.88 -6.88
N ASP A 167 21.96 -14.04 -7.36
CA ASP A 167 22.92 -14.97 -6.72
C ASP A 167 22.45 -15.64 -5.42
N TYR A 168 21.18 -15.48 -5.03
CA TYR A 168 20.57 -16.19 -3.89
C TYR A 168 19.66 -17.32 -4.36
N GLN A 169 19.59 -18.38 -3.53
CA GLN A 169 18.61 -19.44 -3.66
C GLN A 169 17.45 -19.21 -2.69
N TYR A 170 16.23 -19.20 -3.23
CA TYR A 170 14.99 -19.10 -2.48
C TYR A 170 14.26 -20.44 -2.57
N THR A 171 13.90 -21.00 -1.43
CA THR A 171 13.25 -22.31 -1.30
C THR A 171 12.03 -22.22 -0.40
N GLY A 172 11.17 -23.23 -0.46
CA GLY A 172 10.03 -23.35 0.44
C GLY A 172 8.99 -22.23 0.27
N VAL A 173 8.85 -21.71 -0.95
CA VAL A 173 7.78 -20.75 -1.27
C VAL A 173 6.44 -21.41 -1.02
N LYS A 174 5.61 -20.81 -0.16
CA LYS A 174 4.30 -21.36 0.21
C LYS A 174 3.27 -20.27 0.38
N PRO A 175 2.03 -20.44 -0.12
CA PRO A 175 0.94 -19.53 0.19
C PRO A 175 0.71 -19.46 1.70
N ALA A 176 0.43 -18.26 2.18
CA ALA A 176 0.06 -17.99 3.56
C ALA A 176 -1.32 -17.31 3.60
N LYS A 177 -1.93 -17.31 4.79
CA LYS A 177 -3.23 -16.65 4.98
C LYS A 177 -3.04 -15.14 4.87
N ALA A 178 -3.53 -14.56 3.78
CA ALA A 178 -3.54 -13.12 3.60
C ALA A 178 -4.51 -12.44 4.59
N PRO A 179 -4.21 -11.21 5.05
CA PRO A 179 -5.15 -10.41 5.81
C PRO A 179 -6.36 -10.05 4.94
N ALA A 180 -7.55 -9.97 5.55
CA ALA A 180 -8.76 -9.49 4.87
C ALA A 180 -8.79 -7.94 4.89
N LEU A 181 -7.78 -7.32 4.25
CA LEU A 181 -7.61 -5.87 4.17
C LEU A 181 -7.38 -5.45 2.71
N GLY A 182 -7.94 -4.30 2.32
CA GLY A 182 -7.89 -3.82 0.93
C GLY A 182 -8.87 -4.55 0.01
N ASP A 183 -8.78 -4.25 -1.30
CA ASP A 183 -9.61 -4.89 -2.32
C ASP A 183 -9.15 -6.32 -2.60
N GLU A 184 -7.84 -6.55 -2.57
CA GLU A 184 -7.19 -7.85 -2.75
C GLU A 184 -5.94 -7.95 -1.89
N ALA A 185 -5.63 -9.16 -1.43
CA ALA A 185 -4.40 -9.45 -0.70
C ALA A 185 -3.82 -10.81 -1.11
N VAL A 186 -2.49 -10.90 -1.12
CA VAL A 186 -1.70 -12.13 -1.30
C VAL A 186 -0.66 -12.16 -0.20
N SER A 187 -0.41 -13.33 0.37
CA SER A 187 0.64 -13.54 1.37
C SER A 187 1.30 -14.88 1.09
N TYR A 188 2.61 -14.93 1.26
CA TYR A 188 3.41 -16.14 1.11
C TYR A 188 4.62 -16.08 2.05
N THR A 189 5.18 -17.24 2.33
CA THR A 189 6.47 -17.39 3.02
C THR A 189 7.50 -17.94 2.05
N MET A 190 8.76 -17.60 2.26
CA MET A 190 9.90 -18.20 1.57
C MET A 190 11.09 -18.27 2.53
N THR A 191 12.05 -19.11 2.23
CA THR A 191 13.35 -19.18 2.91
C THR A 191 14.43 -18.90 1.88
N SER A 192 15.44 -18.12 2.26
CA SER A 192 16.61 -17.88 1.42
C SER A 192 17.82 -18.53 2.07
N ASP A 193 18.60 -19.27 1.29
CA ASP A 193 19.90 -19.80 1.71
C ASP A 193 20.98 -18.78 1.33
N ILE A 194 21.51 -18.08 2.32
CA ILE A 194 22.68 -17.21 2.17
C ILE A 194 23.89 -18.09 2.53
N GLU A 195 24.39 -18.87 1.58
CA GLU A 195 25.71 -19.49 1.76
C GLU A 195 26.77 -18.38 1.75
N GLY A 196 27.59 -18.36 2.81
CA GLY A 196 28.80 -17.55 2.90
C GLY A 196 30.05 -18.42 2.72
#